data_AF-A0A1Z9EAN8-F1
#
_entry.id   AF-A0A1Z9EAN8-F1
#
_cell.length_a   1.000
_cell.length_b   1.000
_cell.length_c   1.000
_cell.angle_alpha   90.00
_cell.angle_beta   90.00
_cell.angle_gamma   90.00
#
_symmetry.space_group_name_H-M   'P 1'
#
loop_
_entity.id
_entity.type
_entity.pdbx_description
1 polymer ?
#
loop_
_entity_poly.entity_id
_entity_poly.type
_entity_poly.pdbx_seq_one_letter_code
_entity_poly.pdbx_strand_id
1 'polypeptide(L)'
;ECWVQPTAERSWRAYQSPHNAFMGFTAASPVLGFLSYLSESIIERADAAHIAPQMIGPKLLKALNNLAQFTLVPEAGAVSPELLTEWVGDAGPATACYEQATRPPLALVNLCSSLTLSEEAVQRAEQYVSRHGA
;
A
#
# COMPACT_ATOMS: atom_id res chain seq x y z
N GLU A 1 -4.75 -3.41 -1.64
CA GLU A 1 -4.71 -1.98 -1.99
C GLU A 1 -5.06 -1.71 -3.45
N CYS A 2 -5.49 -0.48 -3.73
CA CYS A 2 -5.52 0.13 -5.06
C CYS A 2 -4.45 1.23 -5.11
N TRP A 3 -3.28 0.93 -5.67
CA TRP A 3 -2.14 1.85 -5.73
C TRP A 3 -2.13 2.62 -7.05
N VAL A 4 -2.19 3.95 -7.03
CA VAL A 4 -2.20 4.78 -8.23
C VAL A 4 -0.85 5.46 -8.41
N GLN A 5 -0.23 5.30 -9.58
CA GLN A 5 1.04 5.93 -9.88
C GLN A 5 1.17 6.26 -11.38
N PRO A 6 2.01 7.23 -11.75
CA PRO A 6 2.28 7.53 -13.15
C PRO A 6 3.04 6.37 -13.82
N THR A 7 2.74 6.13 -15.09
CA THR A 7 3.48 5.22 -15.95
C THR A 7 4.63 5.98 -16.64
N ALA A 8 5.52 5.23 -17.30
CA ALA A 8 6.59 5.83 -18.12
C ALA A 8 6.06 6.76 -19.23
N GLU A 9 4.83 6.55 -19.67
CA GLU A 9 4.14 7.34 -20.71
C GLU A 9 3.40 8.55 -20.13
N ARG A 10 3.60 8.87 -18.84
CA ARG A 10 2.88 9.92 -18.08
C ARG A 10 1.36 9.72 -18.01
N SER A 11 0.87 8.53 -18.34
CA SER A 11 -0.50 8.11 -18.04
C SER A 11 -0.61 7.64 -16.59
N TRP A 12 -1.82 7.59 -16.03
CA TRP A 12 -2.06 7.12 -14.67
C TRP A 12 -2.61 5.71 -14.69
N ARG A 13 -2.15 4.87 -13.76
CA ARG A 13 -2.63 3.50 -13.62
C ARG A 13 -2.87 3.14 -12.16
N ALA A 14 -4.01 2.49 -11.93
CA ALA A 14 -4.32 1.80 -10.70
C ALA A 14 -3.81 0.36 -10.74
N TYR A 15 -3.11 -0.05 -9.69
CA TYR A 15 -2.60 -1.39 -9.47
C TYR A 15 -3.30 -2.01 -8.28
N GLN A 16 -3.82 -3.22 -8.46
CA GLN A 16 -4.44 -3.99 -7.38
C GLN A 16 -3.50 -5.11 -6.95
N SER A 17 -2.98 -5.00 -5.74
CA SER A 17 -2.05 -5.98 -5.17
C SER A 17 -2.24 -6.15 -3.66
N PRO A 18 -1.79 -7.29 -3.10
CA PRO A 18 -1.57 -7.38 -1.66
C PRO A 18 -0.49 -6.40 -1.23
N HIS A 19 -0.59 -5.94 0.01
CA HIS A 19 0.32 -5.01 0.65
C HIS A 19 0.36 -5.27 2.15
N ASN A 20 1.30 -4.63 2.84
CA ASN A 20 1.54 -4.85 4.26
C ASN A 20 1.00 -3.71 5.15
N ALA A 21 0.13 -2.84 4.64
CA ALA A 21 -0.45 -1.79 5.50
C ALA A 21 -1.38 -2.37 6.57
N PHE A 22 -2.03 -3.49 6.27
CA PHE A 22 -2.87 -4.22 7.21
C PHE A 22 -2.69 -5.72 7.00
N MET A 23 -2.47 -6.44 8.10
CA MET A 23 -2.38 -7.88 8.11
C MET A 23 -3.04 -8.39 9.40
N GLY A 24 -4.10 -9.19 9.25
CA GLY A 24 -4.83 -9.79 10.36
C GLY A 24 -4.39 -11.23 10.59
N PHE A 25 -4.01 -11.57 11.83
CA PHE A 25 -3.65 -12.93 12.22
C PHE A 25 -4.36 -13.31 13.51
N THR A 26 -4.80 -14.56 13.59
CA THR A 26 -5.22 -15.17 14.87
C THR A 26 -4.05 -15.91 15.49
N ALA A 27 -4.12 -16.19 16.79
CA ALA A 27 -3.09 -17.00 17.48
C ALA A 27 -2.95 -18.42 16.89
N ALA A 28 -3.99 -18.93 16.22
CA ALA A 28 -3.96 -20.23 15.55
C ALA A 28 -3.39 -20.18 14.12
N SER A 29 -3.18 -18.98 13.54
CA SER A 29 -2.70 -18.84 12.17
C SER A 29 -1.20 -19.13 12.09
N PRO A 30 -0.75 -20.08 11.25
CA PRO A 30 0.67 -20.34 11.06
C PRO A 30 1.35 -19.28 10.18
N VAL A 31 0.57 -18.41 9.54
CA VAL A 31 1.06 -17.51 8.49
C VAL A 31 2.02 -16.47 9.05
N LEU A 32 1.74 -15.92 10.24
CA LEU A 32 2.64 -14.92 10.85
C LEU A 32 4.02 -15.51 11.13
N GLY A 33 4.07 -16.68 11.78
CA GLY A 33 5.33 -17.37 12.05
C GLY A 33 6.09 -17.73 10.78
N PHE A 34 5.37 -18.19 9.74
CA PHE A 34 5.97 -18.46 8.43
C PHE A 34 6.54 -17.20 7.77
N LEU A 35 5.81 -16.07 7.79
CA LEU A 35 6.28 -14.81 7.24
C LEU A 35 7.49 -14.27 7.99
N SER A 36 7.54 -14.39 9.32
CA SER A 36 8.71 -14.04 10.13
C SER A 36 9.94 -14.86 9.72
N TYR A 37 9.82 -16.19 9.72
CA TYR A 37 10.88 -17.09 9.29
C TYR A 37 11.39 -16.77 7.88
N LEU A 38 10.47 -16.57 6.94
CA LEU A 38 10.84 -16.27 5.55
C LEU A 38 11.52 -14.91 5.42
N SER A 39 11.06 -13.92 6.17
CA SER A 39 11.65 -12.58 6.17
C SER A 39 13.08 -12.59 6.72
N GLU A 40 13.31 -13.26 7.86
CA GLU A 40 14.64 -13.45 8.44
C GLU A 40 15.56 -14.16 7.46
N SER A 41 15.12 -15.28 6.90
CA SER A 41 15.90 -16.04 5.92
C SER A 41 16.25 -15.24 4.66
N ILE A 42 15.38 -14.35 4.19
CA ILE A 42 15.68 -13.48 3.05
C ILE A 42 16.69 -12.41 3.44
N ILE A 43 16.52 -11.75 4.59
CA ILE A 43 17.41 -10.69 5.06
C ILE A 43 18.82 -11.24 5.34
N GLU A 44 18.95 -12.40 5.98
CA GLU A 44 20.24 -13.04 6.28
C GLU A 44 21.07 -13.33 5.02
N ARG A 45 20.42 -13.54 3.87
CA ARG A 45 21.08 -13.82 2.59
C ARG A 45 21.20 -12.61 1.69
N ALA A 46 20.55 -11.49 2.04
CA ALA A 46 20.60 -10.29 1.25
C ALA A 46 21.96 -9.60 1.41
N ASP A 47 22.47 -9.04 0.32
CA ASP A 47 23.58 -8.10 0.41
C ASP A 47 23.08 -6.84 1.11
N ALA A 48 23.61 -6.56 2.30
CA ALA A 48 23.24 -5.40 3.11
C ALA A 48 23.49 -4.07 2.37
N ALA A 49 24.45 -4.03 1.43
CA ALA A 49 24.71 -2.85 0.61
C ALA A 49 23.67 -2.66 -0.52
N HIS A 50 22.91 -3.70 -0.84
CA HIS A 50 21.99 -3.73 -1.99
C HIS A 50 20.63 -4.36 -1.64
N ILE A 51 20.03 -3.96 -0.51
CA ILE A 51 18.68 -4.37 -0.17
C ILE A 51 17.68 -3.72 -1.13
N ALA A 52 17.00 -4.54 -1.94
CA ALA A 52 15.98 -4.06 -2.86
C ALA A 52 14.82 -3.40 -2.09
N PRO A 53 14.29 -2.25 -2.54
CA PRO A 53 13.12 -1.64 -1.93
C PRO A 53 11.94 -2.61 -1.88
N GLN A 54 11.24 -2.62 -0.75
CA GLN A 54 10.03 -3.44 -0.51
C GLN A 54 10.25 -4.95 -0.65
N MET A 55 11.51 -5.41 -0.53
CA MET A 55 11.87 -6.82 -0.59
C MET A 55 11.11 -7.63 0.47
N ILE A 56 11.08 -7.12 1.71
CA ILE A 56 10.18 -7.60 2.76
C ILE A 56 8.93 -6.70 2.76
N GLY A 57 7.74 -7.31 2.69
CA GLY A 57 6.48 -6.58 2.53
C GLY A 57 5.87 -6.79 1.14
N PRO A 58 5.50 -5.74 0.37
CA PRO A 58 4.69 -5.87 -0.85
C PRO A 58 5.22 -6.85 -1.90
N LYS A 59 6.53 -6.85 -2.21
CA LYS A 59 7.07 -7.78 -3.21
C LYS A 59 6.97 -9.23 -2.76
N LEU A 60 7.33 -9.51 -1.51
CA LEU A 60 7.22 -10.84 -0.92
C LEU A 60 5.76 -11.30 -0.90
N LEU A 61 4.85 -10.45 -0.42
CA LEU A 61 3.43 -10.78 -0.31
C LEU A 61 2.79 -10.99 -1.67
N LYS A 62 3.15 -10.20 -2.68
CA LYS A 62 2.70 -10.40 -4.05
C LYS A 62 3.17 -11.74 -4.60
N ALA A 63 4.43 -12.10 -4.39
CA ALA A 63 4.98 -13.39 -4.82
C ALA A 63 4.26 -14.57 -4.13
N LEU A 64 4.07 -14.50 -2.81
CA LEU A 64 3.38 -15.53 -2.05
C LEU A 64 1.90 -15.64 -2.41
N ASN A 65 1.21 -14.51 -2.59
CA ASN A 65 -0.21 -14.48 -2.92
C ASN A 65 -0.51 -15.13 -4.27
N ASN A 66 0.41 -15.03 -5.23
CA ASN A 66 0.28 -15.73 -6.51
C ASN A 66 0.27 -17.26 -6.35
N LEU A 67 0.87 -17.79 -5.27
CA LEU A 67 0.95 -19.22 -4.99
C LEU A 67 -0.17 -19.68 -4.05
N ALA A 68 -0.41 -18.91 -2.99
CA ALA A 68 -1.25 -19.32 -1.86
C ALA A 68 -2.63 -18.65 -1.83
N GLN A 69 -2.87 -17.63 -2.66
CA GLN A 69 -4.12 -16.86 -2.72
C GLN A 69 -4.64 -16.46 -1.35
N PHE A 70 -3.93 -15.54 -0.69
CA PHE A 70 -4.35 -15.03 0.61
C PHE A 70 -5.72 -14.35 0.54
N THR A 71 -6.45 -14.42 1.65
CA THR A 71 -7.65 -13.59 1.83
C THR A 71 -7.22 -12.13 1.92
N LEU A 72 -7.69 -11.31 0.98
CA LEU A 72 -7.39 -9.89 0.92
C LEU A 72 -8.51 -9.08 1.58
N VAL A 73 -8.14 -7.98 2.23
CA VAL A 73 -9.06 -6.96 2.76
C VAL A 73 -8.90 -5.71 1.88
N PRO A 74 -9.59 -5.62 0.73
CA PRO A 74 -9.41 -4.53 -0.23
C PRO A 74 -9.80 -3.14 0.30
N GLU A 75 -10.59 -3.08 1.38
CA GLU A 75 -10.96 -1.87 2.12
C GLU A 75 -9.78 -1.30 2.92
N ALA A 76 -8.77 -2.13 3.22
CA ALA A 76 -7.49 -1.64 3.72
C ALA A 76 -6.68 -1.09 2.56
N GLY A 77 -6.56 0.25 2.51
CA GLY A 77 -5.85 0.97 1.46
C GLY A 77 -4.44 1.38 1.85
N ALA A 78 -3.62 1.65 0.84
CA ALA A 78 -2.48 2.54 0.96
C ALA A 78 -2.59 3.58 -0.15
N VAL A 79 -2.24 4.83 0.16
CA VAL A 79 -2.35 5.96 -0.76
C VAL A 79 -0.95 6.36 -1.18
N SER A 80 -0.75 6.45 -2.50
CA SER A 80 0.53 6.90 -3.02
C SER A 80 0.77 8.38 -2.71
N PRO A 81 2.04 8.80 -2.56
CA PRO A 81 2.39 10.20 -2.37
C PRO A 81 1.70 11.18 -3.32
N GLU A 82 1.60 10.80 -4.60
CA GLU A 82 1.05 11.64 -5.65
C GLU A 82 -0.47 11.75 -5.54
N LEU A 83 -1.16 10.64 -5.25
CA LEU A 83 -2.60 10.65 -4.98
C LEU A 83 -2.90 11.48 -3.74
N LEU A 84 -2.07 11.35 -2.70
CA LEU A 84 -2.25 12.10 -1.46
C LEU A 84 -2.06 13.60 -1.64
N THR A 85 -1.10 14.00 -2.48
CA THR A 85 -0.87 15.40 -2.83
C THR A 85 -2.11 16.03 -3.45
N GLU A 86 -2.80 15.32 -4.34
CA GLU A 86 -4.05 15.80 -4.93
C GLU A 86 -5.22 15.78 -3.94
N TRP A 87 -5.29 14.80 -3.03
CA TRP A 87 -6.31 14.75 -1.99
C TRP A 87 -6.23 15.92 -1.00
N VAL A 88 -5.03 16.43 -0.72
CA VAL A 88 -4.83 17.59 0.17
C VAL A 88 -4.79 18.94 -0.54
N GLY A 89 -4.85 18.92 -1.87
CA GLY A 89 -4.80 20.10 -2.74
C GLY A 89 -5.98 20.10 -3.72
N ASP A 90 -5.66 20.35 -4.98
CA ASP A 90 -6.64 20.27 -6.07
C ASP A 90 -6.66 18.86 -6.67
N ALA A 91 -7.87 18.33 -6.86
CA ALA A 91 -8.06 17.05 -7.53
C ALA A 91 -7.51 17.09 -8.96
N GLY A 92 -6.76 16.05 -9.33
CA GLY A 92 -6.11 15.94 -10.62
C GLY A 92 -6.22 14.54 -11.23
N PRO A 93 -5.33 14.21 -12.17
CA PRO A 93 -5.35 12.93 -12.87
C PRO A 93 -5.16 11.71 -11.96
N ALA A 94 -4.44 11.82 -10.84
CA ALA A 94 -4.28 10.70 -9.90
C ALA A 94 -5.60 10.37 -9.22
N THR A 95 -6.31 11.40 -8.75
CA THR A 95 -7.62 11.32 -8.11
C THR A 95 -8.65 10.75 -9.08
N ALA A 96 -8.70 11.25 -10.31
CA ALA A 96 -9.58 10.73 -11.35
C ALA A 96 -9.31 9.24 -11.66
N CYS A 97 -8.04 8.84 -11.74
CA CYS A 97 -7.67 7.43 -11.93
C CYS A 97 -8.12 6.55 -10.75
N TYR A 98 -7.99 7.08 -9.52
CA TYR A 98 -8.39 6.37 -8.31
C TYR A 98 -9.90 6.21 -8.17
N GLU A 99 -10.68 7.21 -8.57
CA GLU A 99 -12.15 7.18 -8.57
C GLU A 99 -12.72 6.24 -9.64
N GLN A 100 -12.05 6.12 -10.79
CA GLN A 100 -12.44 5.20 -11.87
C GLN A 100 -12.05 3.73 -11.60
N ALA A 101 -11.19 3.48 -10.62
CA ALA A 101 -10.76 2.13 -10.28
C ALA A 101 -11.90 1.33 -9.63
N THR A 102 -12.10 0.08 -10.07
CA THR A 102 -13.07 -0.83 -9.43
C THR A 102 -12.53 -1.29 -8.07
N ARG A 103 -12.87 -0.57 -7.01
CA ARG A 103 -12.47 -0.87 -5.62
C ARG A 103 -13.64 -0.65 -4.66
N PRO A 104 -13.63 -1.29 -3.48
CA PRO A 104 -14.57 -0.91 -2.42
C PRO A 104 -14.18 0.47 -1.81
N PRO A 105 -15.12 1.09 -1.07
CA PRO A 105 -14.79 2.15 -0.11
C PRO A 105 -13.68 1.70 0.84
N LEU A 106 -12.90 2.66 1.35
CA LEU A 106 -11.84 2.30 2.27
C LEU A 106 -12.46 2.02 3.66
N ALA A 107 -11.76 1.34 4.54
CA ALA A 107 -12.11 1.28 5.97
C ALA A 107 -10.98 1.81 6.84
N LEU A 108 -9.76 1.67 6.33
CA LEU A 108 -8.53 2.20 6.90
C LEU A 108 -7.55 2.51 5.77
N VAL A 109 -6.65 3.44 6.01
CA VAL A 109 -5.71 3.89 4.97
C VAL A 109 -4.33 4.16 5.55
N ASN A 110 -3.30 3.61 4.91
CA ASN A 110 -1.92 4.02 5.15
C ASN A 110 -1.59 5.20 4.24
N LEU A 111 -1.27 6.35 4.85
CA LEU A 111 -0.96 7.60 4.16
C LEU A 111 0.47 7.65 3.60
N CYS A 112 1.28 6.61 3.84
CA CYS A 112 2.66 6.51 3.39
C CYS A 112 3.49 7.76 3.73
N SER A 113 3.22 8.38 4.89
CA SER A 113 3.82 9.65 5.32
C SER A 113 5.35 9.61 5.37
N SER A 114 5.92 8.44 5.68
CA SER A 114 7.36 8.18 5.69
C SER A 114 8.03 8.32 4.33
N LEU A 115 7.28 8.33 3.22
CA LEU A 115 7.85 8.42 1.89
C LEU A 115 8.08 9.87 1.43
N THR A 116 7.26 10.85 1.84
CA THR A 116 7.21 12.12 1.10
C THR A 116 6.53 13.31 1.78
N LEU A 117 5.95 13.20 2.98
CA LEU A 117 5.06 14.25 3.50
C LEU A 117 5.60 14.96 4.74
N SER A 118 5.45 16.29 4.78
CA SER A 118 5.56 17.06 6.01
C SER A 118 4.41 16.71 6.95
N GLU A 119 4.59 16.90 8.27
CA GLU A 119 3.54 16.68 9.27
C GLU A 119 2.24 17.45 8.94
N GLU A 120 2.37 18.68 8.42
CA GLU A 120 1.22 19.49 7.98
C GLU A 120 0.42 18.84 6.83
N ALA A 121 1.10 18.21 5.88
CA ALA A 121 0.46 17.52 4.76
C ALA A 121 -0.24 16.24 5.23
N VAL A 122 0.35 15.52 6.19
CA VAL A 122 -0.29 14.36 6.83
C VAL A 122 -1.59 14.78 7.53
N GLN A 123 -1.57 15.90 8.26
CA GLN A 123 -2.75 16.35 9.00
C GLN A 123 -3.90 16.80 8.07
N ARG A 124 -3.59 17.41 6.92
CA ARG A 124 -4.61 17.73 5.90
C ARG A 124 -5.18 16.46 5.26
N ALA A 125 -4.34 15.46 5.03
CA ALA A 125 -4.77 14.16 4.51
C ALA A 125 -5.73 13.45 5.46
N GLU A 126 -5.41 13.42 6.75
CA GLU A 126 -6.30 12.87 7.79
C GLU A 126 -7.67 13.57 7.81
N GLN A 127 -7.68 14.90 7.69
CA GLN A 127 -8.93 15.68 7.59
C GLN A 127 -9.72 15.35 6.32
N TYR A 128 -9.04 15.18 5.18
CA TYR A 128 -9.69 14.82 3.92
C TYR A 128 -10.35 13.45 4.02
N VAL A 129 -9.61 12.43 4.48
CA VAL A 129 -10.11 11.06 4.68
C VAL A 129 -11.29 11.04 5.65
N SER A 130 -11.20 11.81 6.75
CA SER A 130 -12.29 11.90 7.74
C SER A 130 -13.57 12.54 7.18
N ARG A 131 -13.46 13.46 6.20
CA ARG A 131 -14.60 14.15 5.59
C ARG A 131 -15.24 13.37 4.45
N HIS A 132 -14.44 12.67 3.66
CA HIS A 132 -14.91 12.01 2.43
C HIS A 132 -15.24 10.54 2.65
N GLY A 133 -15.03 10.03 3.87
CA GLY A 133 -15.30 8.66 4.20
C GLY A 133 -14.19 7.76 3.65
N ALA A 134 -13.72 6.90 4.54
CA ALA A 134 -13.39 5.57 4.14
C ALA A 134 -14.71 4.92 3.64
#